data_AF-A0A4V1US37-F1
#
_entry.id   AF-A0A4V1US37-F1
#
_cell.length_a   1.000
_cell.length_b   1.000
_cell.length_c   1.000
_cell.angle_alpha   90.00
_cell.angle_beta   90.00
_cell.angle_gamma   90.00
#
_symmetry.space_group_name_H-M   'P 1'
#
loop_
_entity.id
_entity.type
_entity.pdbx_description
1 polymer ?
#
loop_
_entity_poly.entity_id
_entity_poly.type
_entity_poly.pdbx_seq_one_letter_code
_entity_poly.pdbx_strand_id
1 'polypeptide(L)' 'LQQFARFNNNLITETWNGIYPKLTNGQTHLILTPEPGVTIINGLGGAGMTMSLGLCERWMQTRS' A
#
# COMPACT_ATOMS: atom_id res chain seq x y z
N LEU A 1 -27.81 2.34 4.18
CA LEU A 1 -27.27 1.52 3.08
C LEU A 1 -28.23 1.35 1.90
N GLN A 2 -29.49 0.94 2.13
CA GLN A 2 -30.50 0.69 1.06
C GLN A 2 -30.88 1.92 0.20
N GLN A 3 -30.54 3.12 0.65
CA GLN A 3 -30.71 4.36 -0.12
C GLN A 3 -29.51 4.68 -1.03
N PHE A 4 -28.33 4.13 -0.74
CA PHE A 4 -27.10 4.34 -1.51
C PHE A 4 -26.90 3.28 -2.60
N ALA A 5 -27.17 2.00 -2.26
CA ALA A 5 -27.04 0.89 -3.19
C ALA A 5 -28.12 -0.17 -2.95
N ARG A 6 -28.60 -0.79 -4.03
CA ARG A 6 -29.54 -1.92 -4.01
C ARG A 6 -28.83 -3.17 -4.52
N PHE A 7 -28.75 -4.19 -3.68
CA PHE A 7 -28.15 -5.48 -4.03
C PHE A 7 -29.21 -6.57 -3.99
N ASN A 8 -29.11 -7.56 -4.88
CA ASN A 8 -30.00 -8.72 -4.90
C ASN A 8 -29.86 -9.57 -3.62
N ASN A 9 -28.69 -9.54 -2.98
CA ASN A 9 -28.42 -10.20 -1.71
C ASN A 9 -27.46 -9.32 -0.88
N ASN A 10 -27.76 -9.13 0.40
CA ASN A 10 -26.97 -8.30 1.32
C ASN A 10 -26.18 -9.11 2.36
N LEU A 11 -26.11 -10.44 2.20
CA LEU A 11 -25.30 -11.29 3.07
C LEU A 11 -23.81 -11.06 2.79
N ILE A 12 -23.04 -10.82 3.86
CA ILE A 12 -21.57 -10.70 3.79
C ILE A 12 -21.00 -12.08 3.43
N THR A 13 -20.34 -12.19 2.28
CA THR A 13 -19.70 -13.44 1.86
C THR A 13 -18.41 -13.70 2.64
N GLU A 14 -17.60 -12.66 2.88
CA GLU A 14 -16.31 -12.77 3.53
C GLU A 14 -15.95 -11.49 4.30
N THR A 15 -15.06 -11.61 5.28
CA THR A 15 -14.47 -10.48 6.00
C THR A 15 -12.97 -10.70 6.13
N TRP A 16 -12.20 -9.64 5.95
CA TRP A 16 -10.74 -9.67 5.94
C TRP A 16 -10.18 -8.67 6.95
N ASN A 17 -9.04 -9.00 7.56
CA ASN A 17 -8.27 -8.07 8.38
C ASN A 17 -6.91 -7.82 7.71
N GLY A 18 -6.61 -6.54 7.48
CA GLY A 18 -5.34 -6.12 6.90
C GLY A 18 -4.58 -5.20 7.87
N ILE A 19 -3.26 -5.29 7.83
CA ILE A 19 -2.36 -4.41 8.58
C ILE A 19 -1.76 -3.39 7.62
N TYR A 20 -1.94 -2.11 7.92
CA TYR A 20 -1.37 -1.03 7.12
C TYR A 20 -0.08 -0.51 7.76
N PRO A 21 1.09 -0.75 7.14
CA PRO A 21 2.33 -0.17 7.61
C PRO A 21 2.29 1.34 7.33
N LYS A 22 2.12 2.14 8.38
CA LYS A 22 2.04 3.60 8.30
C LYS A 22 3.10 4.24 9.20
N LEU A 23 3.82 5.20 8.66
CA LEU A 23 4.85 5.93 9.40
C LEU A 23 4.23 6.98 10.33
N THR A 24 4.80 7.13 11.52
CA THR A 24 4.34 8.09 12.55
C THR A 24 4.94 9.48 12.38
N ASN A 25 5.91 9.63 11.47
CA ASN A 25 6.66 10.87 11.24
C ASN A 25 6.14 11.71 10.05
N GLY A 26 4.96 11.36 9.51
CA GLY A 26 4.34 12.08 8.38
C GLY A 26 4.90 11.77 7.00
N GLN A 27 5.94 10.94 6.88
CA GLN A 27 6.44 10.49 5.57
C GLN A 27 5.45 9.51 4.92
N THR A 28 5.44 9.48 3.58
CA THR A 28 4.50 8.67 2.78
C THR A 28 4.96 7.24 2.53
N HIS A 29 6.27 6.99 2.59
CA HIS A 29 6.89 5.69 2.36
C HIS A 29 8.30 5.69 2.95
N LEU A 30 8.84 4.50 3.14
CA LEU A 30 10.17 4.21 3.67
C LEU A 30 10.98 3.49 2.59
N ILE A 31 12.18 3.98 2.29
CA ILE A 31 13.16 3.28 1.46
C ILE A 31 14.45 3.11 2.26
N LEU A 32 14.90 1.87 2.45
CA LEU A 32 16.13 1.55 3.19
C LEU A 32 17.02 0.61 2.37
N THR A 33 18.33 0.75 2.56
CA THR A 33 19.35 -0.15 1.99
C THR A 33 20.19 -0.69 3.16
N PRO A 34 19.68 -1.68 3.93
CA PRO A 34 20.34 -2.11 5.17
C PRO A 34 21.66 -2.85 4.92
N GLU A 35 21.80 -3.50 3.77
CA GLU A 35 22.98 -4.27 3.36
C GLU A 35 23.24 -4.10 1.85
N PRO A 36 24.48 -4.40 1.36
CA PRO A 36 24.79 -4.37 -0.06
C PRO A 36 23.83 -5.25 -0.89
N GLY A 37 23.20 -4.65 -1.89
CA GLY A 37 22.25 -5.36 -2.77
C GLY A 37 20.83 -5.52 -2.22
N VAL A 38 20.56 -5.14 -0.97
CA VAL A 38 19.22 -5.25 -0.35
C VAL A 38 18.51 -3.90 -0.38
N THR A 39 17.24 -3.88 -0.79
CA THR A 39 16.40 -2.67 -0.70
C THR A 39 15.05 -3.02 -0.10
N ILE A 40 14.64 -2.26 0.92
CA ILE A 40 13.32 -2.35 1.54
C ILE A 40 12.52 -1.12 1.09
N ILE A 41 11.33 -1.35 0.54
CA ILE A 41 10.34 -0.31 0.22
C ILE A 41 9.06 -0.64 1.01
N ASN A 42 8.64 0.23 1.93
CA ASN A 42 7.51 -0.02 2.83
C ASN A 42 6.83 1.30 3.27
N GLY A 43 5.88 1.26 4.21
CA GLY A 43 5.30 2.43 4.87
C GLY A 43 4.18 3.14 4.10
N LEU A 44 3.68 2.54 3.01
CA LEU A 44 2.70 3.16 2.11
C LEU A 44 1.28 3.26 2.67
N GLY A 45 1.00 2.67 3.84
CA GLY A 45 -0.34 2.59 4.41
C GLY A 45 -1.36 2.03 3.40
N GLY A 46 -2.52 2.67 3.30
CA GLY A 46 -3.60 2.28 2.37
C GLY A 46 -3.30 2.54 0.89
N ALA A 47 -2.22 3.24 0.56
CA ALA A 47 -1.87 3.58 -0.83
C ALA A 47 -0.97 2.53 -1.50
N GLY A 48 -0.63 1.43 -0.80
CA GLY A 48 0.33 0.43 -1.26
C GLY A 48 0.07 -0.09 -2.66
N MET A 49 -1.16 -0.54 -2.95
CA MET A 49 -1.52 -1.04 -4.28
C MET A 49 -1.41 0.07 -5.35
N THR A 50 -2.01 1.23 -5.10
CA THR A 50 -2.07 2.35 -6.04
C THR A 50 -0.68 2.88 -6.42
N MET A 51 0.25 2.93 -5.46
CA MET A 51 1.57 3.55 -5.66
C MET A 51 2.69 2.55 -5.94
N SER A 52 2.42 1.25 -5.84
CA SER A 52 3.42 0.17 -5.97
C SER A 52 4.30 0.31 -7.21
N LEU A 53 3.69 0.35 -8.41
CA LEU A 53 4.43 0.37 -9.67
C LEU A 53 5.20 1.67 -9.89
N GLY A 54 4.56 2.82 -9.66
CA GLY A 54 5.20 4.13 -9.84
C GLY A 54 6.37 4.36 -8.88
N LEU A 55 6.25 3.90 -7.63
CA LEU A 55 7.34 4.01 -6.66
C LEU A 55 8.51 3.10 -7.03
N CYS A 56 8.24 1.86 -7.45
CA CYS A 56 9.27 0.94 -7.93
C CYS A 56 9.99 1.50 -9.16
N GLU A 57 9.26 2.02 -10.14
CA GLU A 57 9.85 2.63 -11.33
C GLU A 57 10.76 3.80 -10.97
N ARG A 58 10.28 4.71 -10.11
CA ARG A 58 11.07 5.87 -9.68
C ARG A 58 12.34 5.46 -8.96
N TRP A 59 12.27 4.41 -8.14
CA TRP A 59 13.43 3.86 -7.47
C TRP A 59 14.46 3.30 -8.45
N MET A 60 14.01 2.52 -9.45
CA MET A 60 14.88 1.95 -10.48
C MET A 60 15.58 3.03 -11.31
N GLN A 61 14.87 4.09 -11.72
CA GLN A 61 15.44 5.23 -12.46
C GLN A 61 16.47 6.02 -11.64
N THR A 62 16.39 6.01 -10.31
CA THR A 62 17.38 6.71 -9.47
C THR A 62 18.72 5.95 -9.42
N ARG A 63 18.76 4.71 -9.91
CA ARG A 63 19.95 3.84 -9.92
C ARG A 63 20.63 3.68 -11.28
N SER A 64 20.06 4.25 -12.35
CA SER A 64 20.66 4.34 -13.69
C SER A 64 21.47 5.60 -13.85
#